data_AF-A0A7W1MSP1-F1
#
_entry.id   AF-A0A7W1MSP1-F1
#
_cell.length_a   1.000
_cell.length_b   1.000
_cell.length_c   1.000
_cell.angle_alpha   90.00
_cell.angle_beta   90.00
_cell.angle_gamma   90.00
#
_symmetry.space_group_name_H-M   'P 1'
#
loop_
_entity.id
_entity.type
_entity.pdbx_description
1 polymer ?
#
loop_
_entity_poly.entity_id
_entity_poly.type
_entity_poly.pdbx_seq_one_letter_code
_entity_poly.pdbx_strand_id
1 'polypeptide(L)'
;MKFSVTKEKLLECLQQVQNVVSTRTTLPILSNVLLQANGNEVRLTTTDLDVGVRGSFEAQVEKEGATTLPARRLFTIIRELPSSEISFDIDGKNAASIRSGQSFFKILGLPEEEFPPLPKFDEAKVVTIRQKDLRDGLKKTSYAISTDETRYVLNGVLFSFKDNKLTLVATDGRRLAMLDIDLEFPRSHEADIIVPTKAVAELQRLLTDEGDVRVSVSSGQIAFDLNNTLLVSKLIEGNYPNYKQVIPGEMKERVTLERETFLNSLKRVSLLASDKSNSIKLNFTKNNIDITA
;
A
#
# COMPACT_ATOMS: atom_id res chain seq x y z
N MET A 1 -22.06 -20.39 5.61
CA MET A 1 -21.04 -19.87 6.54
C MET A 1 -21.74 -19.19 7.70
N LYS A 2 -21.28 -19.37 8.94
CA LYS A 2 -21.81 -18.72 10.14
C LYS A 2 -20.69 -18.49 11.16
N PHE A 3 -20.51 -17.25 11.63
CA PHE A 3 -19.49 -16.90 12.61
C PHE A 3 -19.88 -15.67 13.44
N SER A 4 -19.27 -15.52 14.62
CA SER A 4 -19.32 -14.30 15.42
C SER A 4 -17.92 -13.71 15.65
N VAL A 5 -17.86 -12.38 15.72
CA VAL A 5 -16.61 -11.62 15.88
C VAL A 5 -16.87 -10.32 16.62
N THR A 6 -15.85 -9.80 17.28
CA THR A 6 -15.85 -8.44 17.83
C THR A 6 -15.80 -7.39 16.72
N LYS A 7 -16.52 -6.28 16.89
CA LYS A 7 -16.55 -5.13 15.99
C LYS A 7 -15.15 -4.59 15.72
N GLU A 8 -14.30 -4.51 16.73
CA GLU A 8 -12.95 -3.97 16.66
C GLU A 8 -12.07 -4.77 15.68
N LYS A 9 -11.94 -6.08 15.89
CA LYS A 9 -11.17 -6.99 15.00
C LYS A 9 -11.65 -6.92 13.55
N LEU A 10 -12.97 -6.93 13.34
CA LEU A 10 -13.54 -6.89 11.99
C LEU A 10 -13.30 -5.54 11.31
N LEU A 11 -13.45 -4.42 12.03
CA LEU A 11 -13.19 -3.09 11.49
C LEU A 11 -11.73 -2.90 11.12
N GLU A 12 -10.81 -3.33 11.98
CA GLU A 12 -9.37 -3.25 11.72
C GLU A 12 -9.01 -3.99 10.43
N CYS A 13 -9.45 -5.25 10.30
CA CYS A 13 -9.18 -6.05 9.11
C CYS A 13 -9.88 -5.49 7.85
N LEU A 14 -11.14 -5.03 7.95
CA LEU A 14 -11.84 -4.39 6.82
C LEU A 14 -11.14 -3.11 6.38
N GLN A 15 -10.63 -2.31 7.33
CA GLN A 15 -9.87 -1.11 7.03
C GLN A 15 -8.59 -1.44 6.28
N GLN A 16 -7.91 -2.53 6.63
CA GLN A 16 -6.71 -3.03 5.95
C GLN A 16 -6.99 -3.49 4.51
N VAL A 17 -8.13 -4.11 4.20
CA VAL A 17 -8.36 -4.65 2.84
C VAL A 17 -9.12 -3.68 1.92
N GLN A 18 -10.05 -2.87 2.41
CA GLN A 18 -11.01 -2.19 1.55
C GLN A 18 -10.44 -1.15 0.57
N ASN A 19 -9.24 -0.60 0.81
CA ASN A 19 -8.73 0.54 0.03
C ASN A 19 -8.29 0.16 -1.39
N VAL A 20 -7.96 -1.12 -1.61
CA VAL A 20 -7.68 -1.65 -2.95
C VAL A 20 -8.90 -1.56 -3.86
N VAL A 21 -10.10 -1.62 -3.27
CA VAL A 21 -11.38 -1.66 -4.00
C VAL A 21 -11.66 -0.33 -4.72
N SER A 22 -11.60 -0.38 -6.05
CA SER A 22 -11.90 0.75 -6.92
C SER A 22 -13.39 1.10 -6.92
N THR A 23 -13.71 2.40 -6.96
CA THR A 23 -15.09 2.87 -7.22
C THR A 23 -15.50 2.81 -8.68
N ARG A 24 -14.54 2.59 -9.59
CA ARG A 24 -14.73 2.64 -11.04
C ARG A 24 -14.30 1.31 -11.67
N THR A 25 -14.86 0.20 -11.18
CA THR A 25 -14.65 -1.13 -11.79
C THR A 25 -15.81 -1.50 -12.71
N THR A 26 -15.50 -2.10 -13.86
CA THR A 26 -16.50 -2.69 -14.76
C THR A 26 -16.93 -4.09 -14.31
N LEU A 27 -16.12 -4.74 -13.46
CA LEU A 27 -16.41 -6.06 -12.88
C LEU A 27 -16.96 -5.88 -11.45
N PRO A 28 -18.27 -6.15 -11.21
CA PRO A 28 -18.89 -5.95 -9.89
C PRO A 28 -18.23 -6.73 -8.77
N ILE A 29 -17.72 -7.93 -9.04
CA ILE A 29 -17.04 -8.79 -8.06
C ILE A 29 -15.81 -8.13 -7.42
N LEU A 30 -15.11 -7.26 -8.17
CA LEU A 30 -13.96 -6.50 -7.66
C LEU A 30 -14.36 -5.36 -6.70
N SER A 31 -15.66 -5.05 -6.59
CA SER A 31 -16.20 -4.17 -5.54
C SER A 31 -16.44 -4.89 -4.22
N ASN A 32 -16.34 -6.23 -4.22
CA ASN A 32 -16.56 -7.05 -3.05
C ASN A 32 -15.25 -7.39 -2.34
N VAL A 33 -15.38 -7.73 -1.06
CA VAL A 33 -14.39 -8.46 -0.28
C VAL A 33 -14.82 -9.92 -0.23
N LEU A 34 -13.90 -10.84 -0.49
CA LEU A 34 -14.06 -12.27 -0.28
C LEU A 34 -13.87 -12.56 1.22
N LEU A 35 -14.86 -13.20 1.84
CA LEU A 35 -14.85 -13.69 3.21
C LEU A 35 -14.71 -15.21 3.17
N GLN A 36 -13.74 -15.75 3.90
CA GLN A 36 -13.56 -17.21 4.04
C GLN A 36 -13.42 -17.53 5.53
N ALA A 37 -14.37 -18.29 6.08
CA ALA A 37 -14.33 -18.77 7.46
C ALA A 37 -13.87 -20.22 7.50
N ASN A 38 -12.77 -20.49 8.21
CA ASN A 38 -12.18 -21.81 8.35
C ASN A 38 -11.57 -21.98 9.76
N GLY A 39 -11.87 -23.08 10.44
CA GLY A 39 -11.42 -23.31 11.81
C GLY A 39 -11.84 -22.17 12.74
N ASN A 40 -10.88 -21.46 13.32
CA ASN A 40 -11.13 -20.32 14.23
C ASN A 40 -10.76 -18.96 13.60
N GLU A 41 -10.60 -18.90 12.28
CA GLU A 41 -10.15 -17.71 11.54
C GLU A 41 -11.15 -17.33 10.45
N VAL A 42 -11.34 -16.03 10.25
CA VAL A 42 -11.96 -15.47 9.04
C VAL A 42 -10.92 -14.68 8.29
N ARG A 43 -10.81 -14.95 6.99
CA ARG A 43 -9.92 -14.27 6.06
C ARG A 43 -10.69 -13.35 5.14
N LEU A 44 -10.20 -12.13 4.98
CA LEU A 44 -10.75 -11.13 4.08
C LEU A 44 -9.78 -10.91 2.93
N THR A 45 -10.26 -10.95 1.69
CA THR A 45 -9.43 -10.68 0.49
C THR A 45 -10.11 -9.68 -0.42
N THR A 46 -9.36 -8.69 -0.88
CA THR A 46 -9.78 -7.70 -1.90
C THR A 46 -8.72 -7.61 -2.97
N THR A 47 -9.12 -7.36 -4.21
CA THR A 47 -8.19 -7.19 -5.33
C THR A 47 -8.80 -6.35 -6.43
N ASP A 48 -7.96 -5.62 -7.16
CA ASP A 48 -8.32 -4.95 -8.42
C ASP A 48 -7.63 -5.59 -9.63
N LEU A 49 -7.07 -6.80 -9.46
CA LEU A 49 -6.25 -7.58 -10.40
C LEU A 49 -4.78 -7.13 -10.50
N ASP A 50 -4.41 -5.94 -10.02
CA ASP A 50 -3.03 -5.44 -10.04
C ASP A 50 -2.42 -5.41 -8.63
N VAL A 51 -3.25 -5.12 -7.63
CA VAL A 51 -2.95 -5.17 -6.20
C VAL A 51 -4.01 -6.01 -5.52
N GLY A 52 -3.58 -6.93 -4.67
CA GLY A 52 -4.42 -7.71 -3.78
C GLY A 52 -3.99 -7.51 -2.33
N VAL A 53 -4.94 -7.39 -1.42
CA VAL A 53 -4.67 -7.36 0.02
C VAL A 53 -5.55 -8.39 0.71
N ARG A 54 -4.92 -9.16 1.58
CA ARG A 54 -5.55 -10.21 2.36
C ARG A 54 -5.20 -10.02 3.83
N GLY A 55 -6.23 -9.91 4.67
CA GLY A 55 -6.08 -9.86 6.12
C GLY A 55 -6.80 -11.03 6.78
N SER A 56 -6.47 -11.34 8.02
CA SER A 56 -7.21 -12.32 8.81
C SER A 56 -7.41 -11.88 10.26
N PHE A 57 -8.42 -12.46 10.90
CA PHE A 57 -8.70 -12.29 12.32
C PHE A 57 -9.34 -13.55 12.89
N GLU A 58 -9.14 -13.75 14.19
CA GLU A 58 -9.82 -14.82 14.92
C GLU A 58 -11.30 -14.53 15.09
N ALA A 59 -12.13 -15.55 14.87
CA ALA A 59 -13.57 -15.50 15.03
C ALA A 59 -14.10 -16.85 15.57
N GLN A 60 -15.27 -16.83 16.19
CA GLN A 60 -15.98 -18.06 16.54
C GLN A 60 -16.75 -18.55 15.31
N VAL A 61 -16.22 -19.53 14.60
CA VAL A 61 -16.86 -20.08 13.40
C VAL A 61 -17.72 -21.29 13.80
N GLU A 62 -19.04 -21.14 13.64
CA GLU A 62 -20.00 -22.24 13.85
C GLU A 62 -20.17 -23.09 12.60
N LYS A 63 -20.05 -22.46 11.42
CA LYS A 63 -20.17 -23.14 10.12
C LYS A 63 -19.19 -22.52 9.14
N GLU A 64 -18.23 -23.31 8.69
CA GLU A 64 -17.28 -22.90 7.65
C GLU A 64 -17.97 -22.52 6.33
N GLY A 65 -17.20 -21.90 5.46
CA GLY A 65 -17.59 -21.58 4.09
C GLY A 65 -17.08 -20.22 3.68
N ALA A 66 -17.58 -19.75 2.55
CA ALA A 66 -17.12 -18.50 1.96
C ALA A 66 -18.23 -17.79 1.19
N THR A 67 -18.03 -16.50 0.96
CA THR A 67 -18.89 -15.65 0.14
C THR A 67 -18.15 -14.36 -0.18
N THR A 68 -18.69 -13.53 -1.06
CA THR A 68 -18.19 -12.17 -1.25
C THR A 68 -19.24 -11.14 -0.85
N LEU A 69 -18.85 -10.02 -0.23
CA LEU A 69 -19.78 -8.95 0.15
C LEU A 69 -19.26 -7.59 -0.32
N PRO A 70 -20.13 -6.61 -0.68
CA PRO A 70 -19.69 -5.28 -1.09
C PRO A 70 -18.85 -4.60 0.00
N ALA A 71 -17.55 -4.39 -0.27
CA ALA A 71 -16.56 -4.10 0.78
C ALA A 71 -16.83 -2.77 1.51
N ARG A 72 -17.06 -1.69 0.76
CA ARG A 72 -17.33 -0.36 1.33
C ARG A 72 -18.65 -0.31 2.09
N ARG A 73 -19.67 -1.02 1.58
CA ARG A 73 -20.99 -1.10 2.23
C ARG A 73 -20.88 -1.85 3.54
N LEU A 74 -20.18 -2.99 3.52
CA LEU A 74 -19.90 -3.78 4.72
C LEU A 74 -19.14 -2.92 5.74
N PHE A 75 -18.03 -2.30 5.38
CA PHE A 75 -17.26 -1.43 6.28
C PHE A 75 -18.13 -0.32 6.90
N THR A 76 -18.94 0.36 6.10
CA THR A 76 -19.84 1.41 6.59
C THR A 76 -20.84 0.86 7.59
N ILE A 77 -21.48 -0.26 7.28
CA ILE A 77 -22.44 -0.90 8.20
C ILE A 77 -21.76 -1.25 9.52
N ILE A 78 -20.64 -1.98 9.47
CA ILE A 78 -19.93 -2.42 10.67
C ILE A 78 -19.50 -1.23 11.53
N ARG A 79 -19.07 -0.13 10.92
CA ARG A 79 -18.64 1.07 11.64
C ARG A 79 -19.76 1.69 12.47
N GLU A 80 -20.99 1.70 11.95
CA GLU A 80 -22.16 2.28 12.60
C GLU A 80 -22.86 1.33 13.60
N LEU A 81 -22.44 0.06 13.70
CA LEU A 81 -23.08 -0.89 14.63
C LEU A 81 -22.85 -0.50 16.10
N PRO A 82 -23.87 -0.60 16.98
CA PRO A 82 -23.77 -0.12 18.35
C PRO A 82 -23.13 -1.13 19.32
N SER A 83 -23.19 -2.44 19.04
CA SER A 83 -22.68 -3.48 19.94
C SER A 83 -21.27 -3.93 19.53
N SER A 84 -20.52 -4.41 20.52
CA SER A 84 -19.17 -4.95 20.34
C SER A 84 -19.17 -6.32 19.67
N GLU A 85 -20.24 -7.10 19.76
CA GLU A 85 -20.34 -8.42 19.12
C GLU A 85 -21.23 -8.38 17.88
N ILE A 86 -20.77 -9.05 16.82
CA ILE A 86 -21.42 -9.11 15.52
C ILE A 86 -21.50 -10.56 15.08
N SER A 87 -22.69 -11.02 14.72
CA SER A 87 -22.88 -12.35 14.12
C SER A 87 -23.27 -12.26 12.66
N PHE A 88 -22.68 -13.17 11.89
CA PHE A 88 -22.89 -13.34 10.46
C PHE A 88 -23.53 -14.71 10.21
N ASP A 89 -24.61 -14.73 9.43
CA ASP A 89 -25.22 -15.96 8.91
C ASP A 89 -25.46 -15.81 7.41
N ILE A 90 -24.73 -16.59 6.62
CA ILE A 90 -24.71 -16.54 5.15
C ILE A 90 -25.42 -17.77 4.61
N ASP A 91 -26.51 -17.52 3.89
CA ASP A 91 -27.33 -18.56 3.25
C ASP A 91 -26.71 -19.07 1.93
N GLY A 92 -27.31 -20.12 1.37
CA GLY A 92 -26.87 -20.72 0.10
C GLY A 92 -27.07 -19.85 -1.14
N LYS A 93 -27.63 -18.64 -0.99
CA LYS A 93 -27.80 -17.65 -2.07
C LYS A 93 -26.86 -16.45 -1.90
N ASN A 94 -25.80 -16.60 -1.09
CA ASN A 94 -24.84 -15.54 -0.76
C ASN A 94 -25.48 -14.33 -0.05
N ALA A 95 -26.64 -14.48 0.59
CA ALA A 95 -27.20 -13.40 1.38
C ALA A 95 -26.68 -13.47 2.82
N ALA A 96 -25.94 -12.45 3.23
CA ALA A 96 -25.42 -12.30 4.58
C ALA A 96 -26.43 -11.58 5.48
N SER A 97 -26.88 -12.26 6.53
CA SER A 97 -27.60 -11.68 7.65
C SER A 97 -26.60 -11.26 8.73
N ILE A 98 -26.54 -9.97 9.03
CA ILE A 98 -25.61 -9.37 10.00
C ILE A 98 -26.42 -8.87 11.19
N ARG A 99 -26.13 -9.38 12.39
CA ARG A 99 -26.82 -9.02 13.64
C ARG A 99 -25.83 -8.46 14.64
N SER A 100 -26.24 -7.42 15.36
CA SER A 100 -25.45 -6.82 16.44
C SER A 100 -26.40 -6.09 17.40
N GLY A 101 -26.60 -6.64 18.59
CA GLY A 101 -27.64 -6.18 19.51
C GLY A 101 -29.03 -6.21 18.86
N GLN A 102 -29.72 -5.06 18.84
CA GLN A 102 -31.05 -4.92 18.20
C GLN A 102 -30.98 -4.63 16.69
N SER A 103 -29.78 -4.42 16.14
CA SER A 103 -29.60 -4.09 14.72
C SER A 103 -29.55 -5.35 13.86
N PHE A 104 -30.22 -5.28 12.71
CA PHE A 104 -30.24 -6.34 11.70
C PHE A 104 -30.04 -5.75 10.31
N PHE A 105 -29.09 -6.30 9.55
CA PHE A 105 -28.85 -5.96 8.16
C PHE A 105 -28.86 -7.22 7.32
N LYS A 106 -29.37 -7.10 6.09
CA LYS A 106 -29.23 -8.14 5.07
C LYS A 106 -28.49 -7.56 3.86
N ILE A 107 -27.37 -8.17 3.51
CA ILE A 107 -26.53 -7.78 2.37
C ILE A 107 -26.48 -8.93 1.39
N LEU A 108 -26.64 -8.63 0.10
CA LEU A 108 -26.47 -9.61 -0.97
C LEU A 108 -25.00 -9.63 -1.40
N GLY A 109 -24.44 -10.82 -1.40
CA GLY A 109 -23.12 -11.13 -1.91
C GLY A 109 -23.14 -11.72 -3.31
N LEU A 110 -21.95 -12.08 -3.78
CA LEU A 110 -21.74 -12.88 -4.98
C LEU A 110 -21.02 -14.18 -4.62
N PRO A 111 -21.14 -15.25 -5.43
CA PRO A 111 -20.43 -16.51 -5.22
C PRO A 111 -18.90 -16.32 -5.13
N GLU A 112 -18.22 -17.14 -4.34
CA GLU A 112 -16.76 -17.03 -4.18
C GLU A 112 -16.01 -17.44 -5.45
N GLU A 113 -16.61 -18.29 -6.27
CA GLU A 113 -16.04 -18.85 -7.49
C GLU A 113 -15.86 -17.79 -8.58
N GLU A 114 -16.58 -16.68 -8.49
CA GLU A 114 -16.40 -15.50 -9.36
C GLU A 114 -15.21 -14.63 -8.91
N PHE A 115 -14.73 -14.80 -7.67
CA PHE A 115 -13.66 -13.97 -7.13
C PHE A 115 -12.29 -14.45 -7.63
N PRO A 116 -11.46 -13.56 -8.23
CA PRO A 116 -10.18 -13.97 -8.77
C PRO A 116 -9.21 -14.34 -7.63
N PRO A 117 -8.52 -15.50 -7.72
CA PRO A 117 -7.55 -15.89 -6.70
C PRO A 117 -6.33 -14.98 -6.73
N LEU A 118 -5.73 -14.76 -5.56
CA LEU A 118 -4.41 -14.15 -5.49
C LEU A 118 -3.36 -15.11 -6.08
N PRO A 119 -2.33 -14.59 -6.76
CA PRO A 119 -1.30 -15.44 -7.33
C PRO A 119 -0.46 -16.12 -6.24
N LYS A 120 0.15 -17.24 -6.62
CA LYS A 120 1.05 -18.02 -5.76
C LYS A 120 2.50 -17.62 -6.03
N PHE A 121 3.33 -17.67 -4.98
CA PHE A 121 4.73 -17.26 -5.00
C PHE A 121 5.64 -18.48 -4.88
N ASP A 122 5.51 -19.42 -5.80
CA ASP A 122 6.38 -20.59 -5.87
C ASP A 122 7.80 -20.16 -6.30
N GLU A 123 8.85 -20.73 -5.68
CA GLU A 123 10.27 -20.45 -5.97
C GLU A 123 10.68 -18.96 -5.86
N ALA A 124 9.94 -18.16 -5.09
CA ALA A 124 10.23 -16.74 -4.93
C ALA A 124 11.57 -16.48 -4.21
N LYS A 125 12.26 -15.41 -4.63
CA LYS A 125 13.38 -14.83 -3.89
C LYS A 125 12.82 -14.12 -2.66
N VAL A 126 13.28 -14.50 -1.48
CA VAL A 126 12.75 -13.99 -0.21
C VAL A 126 13.79 -13.14 0.52
N VAL A 127 13.38 -11.96 0.96
CA VAL A 127 14.16 -11.10 1.85
C VAL A 127 13.29 -10.61 3.01
N THR A 128 13.89 -10.35 4.16
CA THR A 128 13.17 -9.88 5.36
C THR A 128 13.69 -8.51 5.74
N ILE A 129 12.80 -7.53 5.87
CA ILE A 129 13.11 -6.13 6.12
C ILE A 129 12.34 -5.67 7.35
N ARG A 130 12.92 -4.82 8.21
CA ARG A 130 12.16 -4.19 9.29
C ARG A 130 11.07 -3.30 8.71
N GLN A 131 9.85 -3.40 9.23
CA GLN A 131 8.72 -2.64 8.69
C GLN A 131 8.97 -1.14 8.73
N LYS A 132 9.52 -0.65 9.84
CA LYS A 132 9.85 0.76 10.05
C LYS A 132 10.81 1.30 8.99
N ASP A 133 11.88 0.56 8.69
CA ASP A 133 12.90 1.01 7.75
C ASP A 133 12.31 1.12 6.34
N LEU A 134 11.51 0.12 5.92
CA LEU A 134 10.82 0.17 4.64
C LEU A 134 9.79 1.31 4.59
N ARG A 135 9.02 1.51 5.67
CA ARG A 135 7.99 2.56 5.74
C ARG A 135 8.61 3.95 5.65
N ASP A 136 9.66 4.20 6.40
CA ASP A 136 10.39 5.47 6.39
C ASP A 136 11.09 5.69 5.05
N GLY A 137 11.64 4.62 4.46
CA GLY A 137 12.21 4.62 3.12
C GLY A 137 11.20 5.04 2.06
N LEU A 138 10.02 4.41 2.03
CA LEU A 138 8.95 4.75 1.10
C LEU A 138 8.42 6.17 1.34
N LYS A 139 8.27 6.60 2.60
CA LYS A 139 7.86 7.98 2.93
C LYS A 139 8.82 9.03 2.39
N LYS A 140 10.12 8.72 2.37
CA LYS A 140 11.18 9.62 1.87
C LYS A 140 11.39 9.55 0.36
N THR A 141 10.78 8.59 -0.34
CA THR A 141 10.98 8.43 -1.79
C THR A 141 9.70 8.58 -2.61
N SER A 142 8.56 8.07 -2.14
CA SER A 142 7.33 7.93 -2.95
C SER A 142 6.73 9.26 -3.44
N TYR A 143 7.03 10.38 -2.78
CA TYR A 143 6.57 11.71 -3.22
C TYR A 143 7.15 12.12 -4.60
N ALA A 144 8.25 11.50 -5.03
CA ALA A 144 8.91 11.80 -6.31
C ALA A 144 8.45 10.89 -7.45
N ILE A 145 7.46 10.00 -7.24
CA ILE A 145 6.90 9.15 -8.30
C ILE A 145 6.21 10.00 -9.37
N SER A 146 6.34 9.62 -10.65
CA SER A 146 5.62 10.26 -11.75
C SER A 146 4.11 9.98 -11.68
N THR A 147 3.29 11.00 -11.91
CA THR A 147 1.84 10.86 -12.13
C THR A 147 1.47 10.80 -13.61
N ASP A 148 2.45 10.93 -14.52
CA ASP A 148 2.26 10.85 -15.96
C ASP A 148 2.24 9.38 -16.40
N GLU A 149 1.07 8.89 -16.79
CA GLU A 149 0.82 7.50 -17.20
C GLU A 149 1.55 7.11 -18.50
N THR A 150 1.99 8.09 -19.30
CA THR A 150 2.79 7.79 -20.51
C THR A 150 4.22 7.35 -20.17
N ARG A 151 4.69 7.67 -18.96
CA ARG A 151 6.02 7.31 -18.45
C ARG A 151 5.90 6.15 -17.47
N TYR A 152 5.36 5.04 -17.96
CA TYR A 152 4.97 3.88 -17.17
C TYR A 152 6.03 3.39 -16.16
N VAL A 153 7.30 3.28 -16.57
CA VAL A 153 8.41 2.84 -15.69
C VAL A 153 8.69 3.77 -14.50
N LEU A 154 8.16 5.01 -14.54
CA LEU A 154 8.29 5.99 -13.47
C LEU A 154 7.03 6.12 -12.61
N ASN A 155 5.96 5.37 -12.91
CA ASN A 155 4.75 5.29 -12.09
C ASN A 155 4.90 4.26 -10.96
N GLY A 156 6.07 4.26 -10.32
CA GLY A 156 6.40 3.38 -9.23
C GLY A 156 7.72 3.75 -8.58
N VAL A 157 8.09 2.99 -7.55
CA VAL A 157 9.38 3.08 -6.88
C VAL A 157 10.23 1.91 -7.35
N LEU A 158 11.44 2.20 -7.80
CA LEU A 158 12.46 1.19 -8.02
C LEU A 158 12.92 0.65 -6.66
N PHE A 159 12.84 -0.66 -6.49
CA PHE A 159 13.47 -1.42 -5.42
C PHE A 159 14.67 -2.12 -6.06
N SER A 160 15.88 -1.66 -5.71
CA SER A 160 17.13 -2.25 -6.16
C SER A 160 17.77 -3.02 -5.01
N PHE A 161 17.77 -4.34 -5.11
CA PHE A 161 18.43 -5.25 -4.16
C PHE A 161 19.83 -5.56 -4.70
N LYS A 162 20.85 -4.84 -4.25
CA LYS A 162 22.26 -5.04 -4.66
C LYS A 162 23.20 -4.73 -3.51
N ASP A 163 24.38 -5.37 -3.51
CA ASP A 163 25.48 -5.00 -2.61
C ASP A 163 25.10 -4.96 -1.11
N ASN A 164 24.27 -5.91 -0.65
CA ASN A 164 23.68 -5.94 0.71
C ASN A 164 22.91 -4.67 1.09
N LYS A 165 22.24 -4.06 0.11
CA LYS A 165 21.36 -2.91 0.29
C LYS A 165 20.07 -3.07 -0.50
N LEU A 166 19.02 -2.50 0.07
CA LEU A 166 17.83 -2.11 -0.68
C LEU A 166 17.91 -0.60 -0.95
N THR A 167 18.12 -0.24 -2.21
CA THR A 167 18.02 1.15 -2.67
C THR A 167 16.61 1.40 -3.22
N LEU A 168 15.91 2.35 -2.62
CA LEU A 168 14.61 2.84 -3.08
C LEU A 168 14.82 4.10 -3.92
N VAL A 169 14.31 4.13 -5.16
CA VAL A 169 14.41 5.30 -6.05
C VAL A 169 13.06 5.67 -6.66
N ALA A 170 12.74 6.96 -6.64
CA ALA A 170 11.60 7.51 -7.36
C ALA A 170 11.99 8.80 -8.07
N THR A 171 11.47 9.02 -9.28
CA THR A 171 11.63 10.26 -10.03
C THR A 171 10.45 10.52 -10.98
N ASP A 172 10.10 11.79 -11.12
CA ASP A 172 9.12 12.30 -12.08
C ASP A 172 9.83 12.98 -13.27
N GLY A 173 11.15 12.84 -13.40
CA GLY A 173 12.00 13.54 -14.36
C GLY A 173 12.29 15.01 -14.04
N ARG A 174 11.66 15.59 -13.01
CA ARG A 174 11.93 16.96 -12.52
C ARG A 174 12.68 16.94 -11.19
N ARG A 175 12.45 15.92 -10.38
CA ARG A 175 13.12 15.66 -9.10
C ARG A 175 13.37 14.18 -8.92
N LEU A 176 14.32 13.84 -8.05
CA LEU A 176 14.67 12.47 -7.72
C LEU A 176 14.80 12.33 -6.21
N ALA A 177 14.27 11.24 -5.67
CA ALA A 177 14.46 10.84 -4.29
C ALA A 177 15.07 9.44 -4.26
N MET A 178 16.10 9.26 -3.42
CA MET A 178 16.82 8.01 -3.24
C MET A 178 17.10 7.78 -1.77
N LEU A 179 16.95 6.55 -1.31
CA LEU A 179 17.32 6.13 0.03
C LEU A 179 17.87 4.71 0.01
N ASP A 180 18.97 4.49 0.73
CA ASP A 180 19.54 3.17 0.95
C ASP A 180 19.11 2.63 2.32
N ILE A 181 18.77 1.35 2.36
CA ILE A 181 18.55 0.56 3.57
C ILE A 181 19.59 -0.57 3.55
N ASP A 182 20.43 -0.66 4.58
CA ASP A 182 21.33 -1.80 4.73
C ASP A 182 20.51 -3.08 4.96
N LEU A 183 20.73 -4.10 4.13
CA LEU A 183 19.91 -5.30 4.09
C LEU A 183 20.73 -6.48 3.60
N GLU A 184 20.93 -7.49 4.45
CA GLU A 184 21.62 -8.71 4.06
C GLU A 184 20.67 -9.68 3.34
N PHE A 185 21.11 -10.21 2.20
CA PHE A 185 20.40 -11.24 1.44
C PHE A 185 21.38 -12.03 0.56
N PRO A 186 21.03 -13.26 0.12
CA PRO A 186 21.90 -14.02 -0.77
C PRO A 186 22.11 -13.29 -2.10
N ARG A 187 23.34 -13.25 -2.65
CA ARG A 187 23.61 -12.59 -3.94
C ARG A 187 22.74 -13.08 -5.10
N SER A 188 22.28 -14.34 -5.06
CA SER A 188 21.33 -14.88 -6.04
C SER A 188 19.98 -14.14 -6.04
N HIS A 189 19.67 -13.40 -4.97
CA HIS A 189 18.44 -12.63 -4.79
C HIS A 189 18.54 -11.20 -5.34
N GLU A 190 19.70 -10.78 -5.84
CA GLU A 190 19.84 -9.46 -6.48
C GLU A 190 18.83 -9.28 -7.62
N ALA A 191 18.22 -8.09 -7.66
CA ALA A 191 17.20 -7.72 -8.63
C ALA A 191 16.94 -6.22 -8.62
N ASP A 192 16.52 -5.68 -9.77
CA ASP A 192 15.89 -4.37 -9.91
C ASP A 192 14.43 -4.59 -10.27
N ILE A 193 13.51 -4.11 -9.45
CA ILE A 193 12.07 -4.24 -9.68
C ILE A 193 11.35 -2.93 -9.45
N ILE A 194 10.28 -2.67 -10.19
CA ILE A 194 9.52 -1.43 -10.09
C ILE A 194 8.16 -1.75 -9.45
N VAL A 195 7.98 -1.27 -8.22
CA VAL A 195 6.73 -1.47 -7.46
C VAL A 195 5.76 -0.33 -7.79
N PRO A 196 4.56 -0.61 -8.31
CA PRO A 196 3.61 0.43 -8.74
C PRO A 196 3.17 1.36 -7.61
N THR A 197 2.84 2.62 -7.96
CA THR A 197 2.37 3.64 -7.01
C THR A 197 1.26 3.15 -6.08
N LYS A 198 0.30 2.39 -6.61
CA LYS A 198 -0.83 1.88 -5.82
C LYS A 198 -0.37 0.88 -4.75
N ALA A 199 0.52 -0.05 -5.09
CA ALA A 199 1.09 -0.98 -4.14
C ALA A 199 1.95 -0.29 -3.09
N VAL A 200 2.73 0.73 -3.49
CA VAL A 200 3.51 1.57 -2.57
C VAL A 200 2.59 2.28 -1.57
N ALA A 201 1.50 2.88 -2.05
CA ALA A 201 0.55 3.59 -1.19
C ALA A 201 -0.13 2.65 -0.17
N GLU A 202 -0.56 1.45 -0.60
CA GLU A 202 -1.14 0.45 0.30
C GLU A 202 -0.09 -0.05 1.30
N LEU A 203 1.13 -0.33 0.86
CA LEU A 203 2.21 -0.77 1.73
C LEU A 203 2.56 0.27 2.79
N GLN A 204 2.61 1.57 2.44
CA GLN A 204 2.83 2.65 3.41
C GLN A 204 1.74 2.73 4.49
N ARG A 205 0.52 2.28 4.18
CA ARG A 205 -0.60 2.26 5.13
C ARG A 205 -0.60 1.01 6.01
N LEU A 206 -0.11 -0.12 5.49
CA LEU A 206 -0.08 -1.40 6.20
C LEU A 206 1.15 -1.55 7.11
N LEU A 207 2.29 -0.95 6.75
CA LEU A 207 3.52 -1.03 7.54
C LEU A 207 3.40 -0.30 8.88
N THR A 208 3.93 -0.92 9.93
CA THR A 208 3.95 -0.37 11.30
C THR A 208 5.36 0.04 11.72
N ASP A 209 5.52 0.52 12.96
CA ASP A 209 6.82 0.85 13.55
C ASP A 209 7.59 -0.37 14.05
N GLU A 210 6.93 -1.53 14.11
CA GLU A 210 7.45 -2.74 14.74
C GLU A 210 7.37 -3.95 13.80
N GLY A 211 8.15 -4.97 14.14
CA GLY A 211 8.20 -6.22 13.39
C GLY A 211 8.88 -6.12 12.04
N ASP A 212 8.83 -7.25 11.33
CA ASP A 212 9.44 -7.43 10.03
C ASP A 212 8.37 -7.62 8.95
N VAL A 213 8.76 -7.36 7.71
CA VAL A 213 8.01 -7.71 6.51
C VAL A 213 8.85 -8.68 5.69
N ARG A 214 8.25 -9.82 5.34
CA ARG A 214 8.85 -10.79 4.44
C ARG A 214 8.44 -10.44 3.02
N VAL A 215 9.41 -10.07 2.20
CA VAL A 215 9.23 -9.70 0.79
C VAL A 215 9.56 -10.90 -0.07
N SER A 216 8.62 -11.34 -0.90
CA SER A 216 8.79 -12.44 -1.83
C SER A 216 8.66 -11.92 -3.26
N VAL A 217 9.71 -12.08 -4.06
CA VAL A 217 9.76 -11.61 -5.45
C VAL A 217 9.77 -12.82 -6.39
N SER A 218 8.82 -12.85 -7.31
CA SER A 218 8.72 -13.84 -8.38
C SER A 218 8.59 -13.13 -9.74
N SER A 219 8.54 -13.89 -10.84
CA SER A 219 8.50 -13.32 -12.19
C SER A 219 7.27 -12.40 -12.38
N GLY A 220 7.51 -11.10 -12.40
CA GLY A 220 6.49 -10.06 -12.63
C GLY A 220 5.60 -9.76 -11.42
N GLN A 221 5.90 -10.30 -10.23
CA GLN A 221 5.06 -10.11 -9.04
C GLN A 221 5.89 -9.96 -7.76
N ILE A 222 5.29 -9.30 -6.78
CA ILE A 222 5.85 -9.11 -5.44
C ILE A 222 4.77 -9.33 -4.38
N ALA A 223 5.16 -9.98 -3.29
CA ALA A 223 4.36 -10.14 -2.08
C ALA A 223 5.09 -9.54 -0.88
N PHE A 224 4.31 -8.91 0.00
CA PHE A 224 4.73 -8.38 1.29
C PHE A 224 3.87 -9.05 2.36
N ASP A 225 4.49 -9.91 3.16
CA ASP A 225 3.86 -10.60 4.27
C ASP A 225 4.22 -9.89 5.59
N LEU A 226 3.20 -9.30 6.22
CA LEU A 226 3.26 -8.57 7.49
C LEU A 226 2.61 -9.40 8.63
N ASN A 227 2.81 -10.72 8.61
CA ASN A 227 2.21 -11.72 9.50
C ASN A 227 0.71 -11.94 9.25
N ASN A 228 -0.14 -11.01 9.70
CA ASN A 228 -1.60 -11.13 9.61
C ASN A 228 -2.16 -10.44 8.37
N THR A 229 -1.31 -9.83 7.56
CA THR A 229 -1.68 -9.17 6.31
C THR A 229 -0.70 -9.54 5.21
N LEU A 230 -1.23 -9.92 4.06
CA LEU A 230 -0.50 -10.16 2.83
C LEU A 230 -0.92 -9.12 1.80
N LEU A 231 0.04 -8.33 1.30
CA LEU A 231 -0.14 -7.51 0.11
C LEU A 231 0.56 -8.19 -1.06
N VAL A 232 -0.13 -8.28 -2.20
CA VAL A 232 0.39 -8.81 -3.45
C VAL A 232 0.25 -7.75 -4.53
N SER A 233 1.24 -7.62 -5.41
CA SER A 233 1.15 -6.73 -6.56
C SER A 233 1.89 -7.26 -7.78
N LYS A 234 1.38 -6.92 -8.97
CA LYS A 234 2.17 -7.00 -10.21
C LYS A 234 3.27 -5.95 -10.19
N LEU A 235 4.40 -6.29 -10.80
CA LEU A 235 5.50 -5.35 -11.03
C LEU A 235 5.30 -4.60 -12.35
N ILE A 236 5.82 -3.38 -12.42
CA ILE A 236 5.91 -2.65 -13.67
C ILE A 236 7.05 -3.25 -14.49
N GLU A 237 6.74 -3.71 -15.70
CA GLU A 237 7.73 -4.18 -16.66
C GLU A 237 8.49 -3.01 -17.30
N GLY A 238 9.82 -3.17 -17.39
CA GLY A 238 10.69 -2.22 -18.07
C GLY A 238 11.96 -1.90 -17.30
N ASN A 239 12.86 -1.18 -17.95
CA ASN A 239 14.12 -0.76 -17.35
C ASN A 239 13.96 0.62 -16.71
N TYR A 240 14.28 0.73 -15.42
CA TYR A 240 14.32 2.02 -14.75
C TYR A 240 15.49 2.86 -15.30
N PRO A 241 15.32 4.18 -15.54
CA PRO A 241 16.41 5.01 -16.04
C PRO A 241 17.63 5.00 -15.12
N ASN A 242 18.83 5.20 -15.70
CA ASN A 242 20.07 5.28 -14.93
C ASN A 242 20.12 6.56 -14.08
N TYR A 243 19.53 6.48 -12.89
CA TYR A 243 19.43 7.59 -11.96
C TYR A 243 20.77 8.09 -11.43
N LYS A 244 21.82 7.26 -11.43
CA LYS A 244 23.14 7.66 -10.92
C LYS A 244 23.76 8.77 -11.76
N GLN A 245 23.42 8.86 -13.05
CA GLN A 245 23.93 9.89 -13.95
C GLN A 245 23.38 11.28 -13.67
N VAL A 246 22.23 11.40 -13.00
CA VAL A 246 21.59 12.70 -12.70
C VAL A 246 21.91 13.22 -11.30
N ILE A 247 22.61 12.43 -10.47
CA ILE A 247 23.07 12.87 -9.14
C ILE A 247 24.39 13.64 -9.33
N PRO A 248 24.44 14.95 -9.03
CA PRO A 248 25.67 15.72 -9.19
C PRO A 248 26.77 15.20 -8.27
N GLY A 249 27.93 14.83 -8.84
CA GLY A 249 29.07 14.31 -8.08
C GLY A 249 29.82 15.38 -7.30
N GLU A 250 30.10 16.53 -7.92
CA GLU A 250 30.77 17.67 -7.29
C GLU A 250 29.83 18.86 -7.15
N MET A 251 29.85 19.46 -5.96
CA MET A 251 29.06 20.66 -5.63
C MET A 251 30.02 21.80 -5.32
N LYS A 252 29.92 22.90 -6.06
CA LYS A 252 30.75 24.10 -5.87
C LYS A 252 30.42 24.86 -4.59
N GLU A 253 29.14 24.89 -4.25
CA GLU A 253 28.61 25.67 -3.12
C GLU A 253 27.84 24.75 -2.17
N ARG A 254 27.96 24.98 -0.87
CA ARG A 254 27.21 24.26 0.17
C ARG A 254 26.60 25.27 1.13
N VAL A 255 25.31 25.14 1.36
CA VAL A 255 24.56 26.02 2.28
C VAL A 255 23.89 25.17 3.34
N THR A 256 24.24 25.41 4.60
CA THR A 256 23.60 24.77 5.75
C THR A 256 22.45 25.64 6.24
N LEU A 257 21.26 25.07 6.37
CA LEU A 257 20.04 25.78 6.74
C LEU A 257 19.27 25.03 7.82
N GLU A 258 18.55 25.78 8.64
CA GLU A 258 17.57 25.19 9.57
C GLU A 258 16.32 24.78 8.77
N ARG A 259 16.02 23.48 8.81
CA ARG A 259 15.02 22.84 7.94
C ARG A 259 13.62 23.41 8.16
N GLU A 260 13.19 23.58 9.40
CA GLU A 260 11.82 24.02 9.72
C GLU A 260 11.59 25.48 9.34
N THR A 261 12.56 26.34 9.62
CA THR A 261 12.54 27.77 9.28
C THR A 261 12.50 27.96 7.77
N PHE A 262 13.31 27.20 7.02
CA PHE A 262 13.28 27.25 5.57
C PHE A 262 11.97 26.73 5.00
N LEU A 263 11.47 25.59 5.48
CA LEU A 263 10.20 25.00 5.06
C LEU A 263 9.02 25.96 5.30
N ASN A 264 8.95 26.55 6.50
CA ASN A 264 7.86 27.47 6.85
C ASN A 264 7.94 28.77 6.04
N SER A 265 9.14 29.25 5.73
CA SER A 265 9.34 30.41 4.87
C SER A 265 8.91 30.12 3.42
N LEU A 266 9.31 28.97 2.87
CA LEU A 266 8.85 28.51 1.56
C LEU A 266 7.33 28.38 1.49
N LYS A 267 6.69 27.77 2.51
CA LYS A 267 5.23 27.63 2.57
C LYS A 267 4.51 28.97 2.56
N ARG A 268 5.04 30.00 3.22
CA ARG A 268 4.45 31.35 3.20
C ARG A 268 4.58 32.00 1.84
N VAL A 269 5.76 31.90 1.23
CA VAL A 269 6.02 32.51 -0.08
C VAL A 269 5.27 31.79 -1.21
N SER A 270 5.12 30.47 -1.14
CA SER A 270 4.38 29.69 -2.15
C SER A 270 2.91 30.07 -2.27
N LEU A 271 2.30 30.69 -1.26
CA LEU A 271 0.92 31.19 -1.33
C LEU A 271 0.75 32.32 -2.36
N LEU A 272 1.84 32.98 -2.75
CA LEU A 272 1.86 34.06 -3.74
C LEU A 272 2.38 33.59 -5.12
N ALA A 273 2.81 32.32 -5.23
CA ALA A 273 3.29 31.78 -6.50
C ALA A 273 2.12 31.56 -7.47
N SER A 274 2.31 31.93 -8.74
CA SER A 274 1.26 31.74 -9.73
C SER A 274 1.01 30.24 -10.00
N ASP A 275 -0.26 29.86 -10.22
CA ASP A 275 -0.66 28.49 -10.56
C ASP A 275 0.01 27.97 -11.84
N LYS A 276 0.45 28.87 -12.74
CA LYS A 276 1.11 28.52 -14.00
C LYS A 276 2.59 28.15 -13.84
N SER A 277 3.34 28.86 -12.99
CA SER A 277 4.79 28.66 -12.86
C SER A 277 5.17 27.85 -11.62
N ASN A 278 4.39 27.97 -10.53
CA ASN A 278 4.67 27.42 -9.21
C ASN A 278 6.17 27.45 -8.84
N SER A 279 6.83 28.56 -9.18
CA SER A 279 8.29 28.71 -9.11
C SER A 279 8.64 29.68 -8.00
N ILE A 280 9.70 29.37 -7.26
CA ILE A 280 10.24 30.23 -6.20
C ILE A 280 11.69 30.52 -6.54
N LYS A 281 12.07 31.79 -6.44
CA LYS A 281 13.46 32.23 -6.59
C LYS A 281 14.10 32.32 -5.20
N LEU A 282 15.28 31.70 -5.09
CA LEU A 282 16.13 31.74 -3.91
C LEU A 282 17.37 32.58 -4.24
N ASN A 283 17.55 33.69 -3.53
CA ASN A 283 18.73 34.56 -3.66
C ASN A 283 19.64 34.36 -2.46
N PHE A 284 20.77 33.69 -2.67
CA PHE A 284 21.74 33.40 -1.62
C PHE A 284 22.75 34.55 -1.51
N THR A 285 22.91 35.09 -0.30
CA THR A 285 23.92 36.09 0.05
C THR A 285 24.62 35.67 1.35
N LYS A 286 25.64 36.42 1.80
CA LYS A 286 26.39 36.07 3.01
C LYS A 286 25.45 36.00 4.21
N ASN A 287 25.26 34.80 4.77
CA ASN A 287 24.39 34.49 5.90
C ASN A 287 22.91 34.87 5.71
N ASN A 288 22.43 34.99 4.47
CA ASN A 288 21.04 35.33 4.19
C ASN A 288 20.51 34.64 2.92
N ILE A 289 19.22 34.30 2.92
CA ILE A 289 18.51 33.81 1.75
C ILE A 289 17.23 34.62 1.60
N ASP A 290 17.09 35.33 0.49
CA ASP A 290 15.81 35.92 0.12
C ASP A 290 14.99 34.90 -0.67
N ILE A 291 13.74 34.71 -0.27
CA ILE A 291 12.79 33.76 -0.87
C ILE A 291 11.66 34.58 -1.49
N THR A 292 11.52 34.54 -2.82
CA THR A 292 10.52 35.33 -3.56
C THR A 292 9.74 34.46 -4.53
N ALA A 293 8.43 34.65 -4.61
CA ALA A 293 7.53 34.04 -5.60
C ALA A 293 7.29 34.98 -6.79
#